data_AF-A0A0A0EHR6-F1
#
_entry.id   AF-A0A0A0EHR6-F1
#
_cell.length_a   1.000
_cell.length_b   1.000
_cell.length_c   1.000
_cell.angle_alpha   90.00
_cell.angle_beta   90.00
_cell.angle_gamma   90.00
#
_symmetry.space_group_name_H-M   'P 1'
#
loop_
_entity.id
_entity.type
_entity.pdbx_description
1 polymer ?
#
loop_
_entity_poly.entity_id
_entity_poly.type
_entity_poly.pdbx_seq_one_letter_code
_entity_poly.pdbx_strand_id
1 'polypeptide(L)'
;MNLFADIRALVLDSLAAMQGEGQLPEGLDFANVTVEPPRDPGHGDMATNAAMVLAKPAKSKPRDIAEALAAKLADDPRITSAEVAGPGFLNLRLDGSAWAGVVKTVLADGVAYGRSDMGQGLKVNVEYVSANPTGPLHVGHTRGAVFGDALASLLDYAGYDVTREYYINDGGAQVDVLARSVYLRYLEAHGQEVTFEGGTYPGDYLIEVGEALKAKVGDAYVDQPEEVWLTEVREYATDAMMALIREDLKVLGVEMDHFFSEKSLYGTGRIESAIDDLRSKGLIYRGTLEPPKGKVPEDWEPREQTLFKSTEHGDDVDRPIMKSDGSWTYFAPDIAYHYDKISRGYDLLIDVFGADHGGYVKRMKAAVSALSDTRVPVDIKLCQLVKLFKDGEPFKMSKRAGTFITLRDVVDEVGPDVTRFVMLTRKNDAPLDFDFDKVLEQSRENPVFYVQYAHARVCSVLRKATEAGIAHDDATLGDADLSGMTDDAELSVAKKLAEWPRLVEIAARTNEPHRVAFYLYELASDLHSLWNKGNENPGLRFLQEDDPALSQSKMALARATNVVISAGLAILGVTPAEEMR
;
A
#
# COMPACT_ATOMS: atom_id res chain seq x y z
N MET A 1 17.45 -3.40 -17.96
CA MET A 1 17.35 -2.07 -18.60
C MET A 1 16.14 -1.34 -18.03
N ASN A 2 16.36 -0.20 -17.37
CA ASN A 2 15.28 0.72 -17.00
C ASN A 2 15.39 1.92 -17.94
N LEU A 3 14.67 1.87 -19.06
CA LEU A 3 14.95 2.76 -20.20
C LEU A 3 14.90 4.25 -19.81
N PHE A 4 13.95 4.68 -18.97
CA PHE A 4 13.88 6.06 -18.50
C PHE A 4 15.06 6.42 -17.58
N ALA A 5 15.47 5.52 -16.70
CA ALA A 5 16.64 5.74 -15.85
C ALA A 5 17.95 5.74 -16.66
N ASP A 6 18.06 4.87 -17.66
CA ASP A 6 19.24 4.76 -18.54
C ASP A 6 19.39 6.00 -19.42
N ILE A 7 18.29 6.54 -19.98
CA ILE A 7 18.30 7.80 -20.73
C ILE A 7 18.52 8.98 -19.78
N ARG A 8 17.99 8.95 -18.55
CA ARG A 8 18.33 9.96 -17.55
C ARG A 8 19.81 9.95 -17.21
N ALA A 9 20.43 8.79 -17.02
CA ALA A 9 21.86 8.67 -16.78
C ALA A 9 22.67 9.27 -17.95
N LEU A 10 22.30 8.94 -19.20
CA LEU A 10 22.90 9.55 -20.39
C LEU A 10 22.78 11.08 -20.40
N VAL A 11 21.62 11.63 -20.02
CA VAL A 11 21.43 13.08 -19.88
C VAL A 11 22.37 13.66 -18.84
N LEU A 12 22.50 13.02 -17.66
CA LEU A 12 23.39 13.48 -16.60
C LEU A 12 24.87 13.42 -17.00
N ASP A 13 25.29 12.34 -17.66
CA ASP A 13 26.65 12.17 -18.16
C ASP A 13 26.97 13.21 -19.25
N SER A 14 26.01 13.49 -20.13
CA SER A 14 26.15 14.54 -21.14
C SER A 14 26.29 15.92 -20.52
N LEU A 15 25.52 16.21 -19.46
CA LEU A 15 25.65 17.47 -18.71
C LEU A 15 26.99 17.57 -17.98
N ALA A 16 27.49 16.48 -17.41
CA ALA A 16 28.82 16.43 -16.78
C ALA A 16 29.94 16.66 -17.83
N ALA A 17 29.82 16.06 -19.02
CA ALA A 17 30.72 16.33 -20.13
C ALA A 17 30.70 17.80 -20.56
N MET A 18 29.51 18.43 -20.62
CA MET A 18 29.38 19.86 -20.89
C MET A 18 30.07 20.72 -19.82
N GLN A 19 30.11 20.29 -18.55
CA GLN A 19 30.91 20.98 -17.51
C GLN A 19 32.40 20.86 -17.79
N GLY A 20 32.89 19.64 -18.09
CA GLY A 20 34.30 19.38 -18.42
C GLY A 20 34.80 20.11 -19.68
N GLU A 21 33.90 20.37 -20.63
CA GLU A 21 34.17 21.14 -21.85
C GLU A 21 34.05 22.67 -21.68
N GLY A 22 33.68 23.14 -20.48
CA GLY A 22 33.49 24.55 -20.18
C GLY A 22 32.22 25.17 -20.79
N GLN A 23 31.28 24.34 -21.27
CA GLN A 23 29.97 24.78 -21.78
C GLN A 23 28.97 25.03 -20.64
N LEU A 24 29.16 24.39 -19.50
CA LEU A 24 28.41 24.63 -18.25
C LEU A 24 29.39 24.92 -17.09
N PRO A 25 28.99 25.72 -16.09
CA PRO A 25 29.78 25.88 -14.86
C PRO A 25 29.93 24.57 -14.08
N GLU A 26 31.07 24.37 -13.44
CA GLU A 26 31.27 23.28 -12.48
C GLU A 26 30.35 23.42 -11.25
N GLY A 27 30.02 22.30 -10.61
CA GLY A 27 29.27 22.27 -9.34
C GLY A 27 27.77 22.54 -9.46
N LEU A 28 27.18 22.45 -10.66
CA LEU A 28 25.73 22.46 -10.83
C LEU A 28 25.08 21.22 -10.19
N ASP A 29 23.91 21.42 -9.58
CA ASP A 29 23.10 20.35 -9.01
C ASP A 29 22.14 19.78 -10.07
N PHE A 30 22.25 18.47 -10.32
CA PHE A 30 21.41 17.76 -11.29
C PHE A 30 20.25 16.97 -10.65
N ALA A 31 20.04 17.06 -9.33
CA ALA A 31 19.03 16.28 -8.64
C ALA A 31 17.62 16.45 -9.22
N ASN A 32 17.27 17.66 -9.68
CA ASN A 32 15.96 17.99 -10.24
C ASN A 32 15.83 17.73 -11.75
N VAL A 33 16.87 17.20 -12.40
CA VAL A 33 16.80 16.79 -13.81
C VAL A 33 16.01 15.50 -13.95
N THR A 34 15.00 15.51 -14.80
CA THR A 34 14.12 14.38 -15.07
C THR A 34 14.09 14.01 -16.55
N VAL A 35 13.74 12.75 -16.81
CA VAL A 35 13.39 12.23 -18.14
C VAL A 35 12.05 11.51 -17.96
N GLU A 36 11.03 11.96 -18.68
CA GLU A 36 9.65 11.53 -18.47
C GLU A 36 8.92 11.36 -19.82
N PRO A 37 7.82 10.59 -19.87
CA PRO A 37 6.92 10.64 -21.03
C PRO A 37 6.43 12.09 -21.24
N PRO A 38 6.43 12.60 -22.47
CA PRO A 38 5.88 13.93 -22.73
C PRO A 38 4.37 13.95 -22.50
N ARG A 39 3.83 15.11 -22.11
CA ARG A 39 2.37 15.30 -21.95
C ARG A 39 1.59 15.10 -23.25
N ASP A 40 2.20 15.47 -24.37
CA ASP A 40 1.65 15.28 -25.71
C ASP A 40 2.49 14.20 -26.40
N PRO A 41 1.89 13.04 -26.76
CA PRO A 41 2.60 11.98 -27.50
C PRO A 41 3.20 12.45 -28.84
N GLY A 42 2.68 13.54 -29.43
CA GLY A 42 3.25 14.16 -30.63
C GLY A 42 4.66 14.72 -30.41
N HIS A 43 5.03 15.02 -29.16
CA HIS A 43 6.35 15.53 -28.78
C HIS A 43 7.43 14.45 -28.65
N GLY A 44 7.17 13.21 -29.10
CA GLY A 44 8.15 12.13 -29.05
C GLY A 44 7.89 11.16 -27.91
N ASP A 45 8.93 10.44 -27.51
CA ASP A 45 8.83 9.31 -26.60
C ASP A 45 9.25 9.67 -25.17
N MET A 46 10.22 10.59 -25.05
CA MET A 46 10.70 11.09 -23.77
C MET A 46 10.93 12.60 -23.84
N ALA A 47 10.87 13.28 -22.70
CA ALA A 47 11.26 14.67 -22.59
C ALA A 47 12.10 14.89 -21.33
N THR A 48 13.11 15.76 -21.43
CA THR A 48 13.89 16.22 -20.28
C THR A 48 13.69 17.69 -19.99
N ASN A 49 13.62 18.02 -18.69
CA ASN A 49 13.57 19.38 -18.18
C ASN A 49 14.97 19.98 -17.90
N ALA A 50 16.05 19.26 -18.23
CA ALA A 50 17.42 19.58 -17.82
C ALA A 50 17.79 21.06 -18.03
N ALA A 51 17.57 21.57 -19.24
CA ALA A 51 17.96 22.93 -19.56
C ALA A 51 17.15 23.99 -18.79
N MET A 52 15.88 23.72 -18.49
CA MET A 52 15.03 24.61 -17.68
C MET A 52 15.50 24.68 -16.22
N VAL A 53 15.90 23.53 -15.66
CA VAL A 53 16.41 23.42 -14.29
C VAL A 53 17.75 24.13 -14.16
N LEU A 54 18.62 24.01 -15.17
CA LEU A 54 20.01 24.45 -15.09
C LEU A 54 20.26 25.88 -15.60
N ALA A 55 19.35 26.47 -16.37
CA ALA A 55 19.53 27.80 -16.95
C ALA A 55 19.88 28.89 -15.92
N LYS A 56 19.11 28.98 -14.83
CA LYS A 56 19.31 29.99 -13.78
C LYS A 56 20.66 29.82 -13.06
N PRO A 57 21.01 28.64 -12.50
CA PRO A 57 22.30 28.46 -11.82
C PRO A 57 23.49 28.57 -12.79
N ALA A 58 23.32 28.14 -14.05
CA ALA A 58 24.36 28.27 -15.08
C ALA A 58 24.54 29.71 -15.61
N LYS A 59 23.59 30.62 -15.32
CA LYS A 59 23.51 31.98 -15.92
C LYS A 59 23.48 31.96 -17.46
N SER A 60 22.91 30.91 -18.03
CA SER A 60 22.79 30.69 -19.48
C SER A 60 21.33 30.69 -19.90
N LYS A 61 21.06 30.92 -21.20
CA LYS A 61 19.69 30.77 -21.71
C LYS A 61 19.35 29.27 -21.75
N PRO A 62 18.13 28.86 -21.35
CA PRO A 62 17.78 27.45 -21.37
C PRO A 62 17.88 26.85 -22.77
N ARG A 63 17.52 27.61 -23.81
CA ARG A 63 17.66 27.15 -25.20
C ARG A 63 19.10 26.79 -25.58
N ASP A 64 20.08 27.59 -25.18
CA ASP A 64 21.49 27.34 -25.47
C ASP A 64 21.98 26.04 -24.81
N ILE A 65 21.55 25.78 -23.57
CA ILE A 65 21.83 24.51 -22.87
C ILE A 65 21.14 23.34 -23.59
N ALA A 66 19.88 23.51 -23.99
CA ALA A 66 19.11 22.46 -24.64
C ALA A 66 19.70 22.08 -26.01
N GLU A 67 20.14 23.05 -26.81
CA GLU A 67 20.75 22.81 -28.12
C GLU A 67 22.10 22.08 -27.98
N ALA A 68 22.94 22.47 -27.02
CA ALA A 68 24.20 21.79 -26.75
C ALA A 68 23.99 20.36 -26.21
N LEU A 69 23.01 20.16 -25.32
CA LEU A 69 22.63 18.84 -24.83
C LEU A 69 22.06 17.96 -25.96
N ALA A 70 21.21 18.50 -26.81
CA ALA A 70 20.61 17.78 -27.95
C ALA A 70 21.68 17.20 -28.88
N ALA A 71 22.73 17.97 -29.16
CA ALA A 71 23.84 17.52 -30.00
C ALA A 71 24.56 16.29 -29.42
N LYS A 72 24.77 16.25 -28.09
CA LYS A 72 25.39 15.09 -27.42
C LYS A 72 24.47 13.88 -27.37
N LEU A 73 23.19 14.10 -27.10
CA LEU A 73 22.21 13.00 -27.04
C LEU A 73 22.00 12.34 -28.41
N ALA A 74 22.13 13.09 -29.51
CA ALA A 74 22.02 12.56 -30.87
C ALA A 74 23.15 11.57 -31.25
N ASP A 75 24.24 11.50 -30.49
CA ASP A 75 25.32 10.52 -30.70
C ASP A 75 24.96 9.13 -30.12
N ASP A 76 23.94 9.01 -29.27
CA ASP A 76 23.50 7.73 -28.73
C ASP A 76 22.60 7.00 -29.76
N PRO A 77 22.92 5.75 -30.14
CA PRO A 77 22.19 5.03 -31.18
C PRO A 77 20.73 4.72 -30.80
N ARG A 78 20.35 4.84 -29.53
CA ARG A 78 18.96 4.66 -29.09
C ARG A 78 18.10 5.89 -29.40
N ILE A 79 18.68 7.05 -29.69
CA ILE A 79 17.97 8.31 -29.92
C ILE A 79 17.99 8.64 -31.41
N THR A 80 16.80 8.67 -32.04
CA THR A 80 16.65 9.01 -33.47
C THR A 80 16.54 10.51 -33.70
N SER A 81 15.96 11.26 -32.74
CA SER A 81 16.02 12.72 -32.75
C SER A 81 15.97 13.30 -31.33
N ALA A 82 16.64 14.44 -31.16
CA ALA A 82 16.60 15.26 -29.95
C ALA A 82 16.24 16.71 -30.34
N GLU A 83 15.02 17.13 -30.07
CA GLU A 83 14.44 18.38 -30.58
C GLU A 83 14.11 19.36 -29.44
N VAL A 84 14.62 20.59 -29.57
CA VAL A 84 14.37 21.65 -28.57
C VAL A 84 12.98 22.25 -28.77
N ALA A 85 12.14 22.16 -27.74
CA ALA A 85 10.78 22.67 -27.72
C ALA A 85 10.61 23.86 -26.76
N GLY A 86 9.84 24.85 -27.21
CA GLY A 86 9.45 26.02 -26.42
C GLY A 86 10.67 26.74 -25.79
N PRO A 87 10.65 27.03 -24.48
CA PRO A 87 11.71 27.78 -23.82
C PRO A 87 13.00 26.98 -23.55
N GLY A 88 12.99 25.66 -23.76
CA GLY A 88 14.14 24.79 -23.45
C GLY A 88 13.78 23.39 -22.93
N PHE A 89 12.60 22.85 -23.26
CA PHE A 89 12.38 21.40 -23.11
C PHE A 89 13.11 20.68 -24.23
N LEU A 90 13.62 19.49 -23.94
CA LEU A 90 14.27 18.67 -24.96
C LEU A 90 13.48 17.37 -25.13
N ASN A 91 12.86 17.24 -26.30
CA ASN A 91 12.03 16.13 -26.70
C ASN A 91 12.88 15.08 -27.42
N LEU A 92 12.73 13.82 -27.09
CA LEU A 92 13.52 12.72 -27.62
C LEU A 92 12.61 11.73 -28.34
N ARG A 93 13.01 11.31 -29.54
CA ARG A 93 12.46 10.14 -30.23
C ARG A 93 13.46 9.01 -30.14
N LEU A 94 12.98 7.80 -29.86
CA LEU A 94 13.82 6.63 -29.70
C LEU A 94 13.77 5.72 -30.92
N ASP A 95 14.84 4.97 -31.10
CA ASP A 95 14.90 3.90 -32.10
C ASP A 95 14.03 2.72 -31.67
N GLY A 96 13.44 2.02 -32.65
CA GLY A 96 12.59 0.85 -32.41
C GLY A 96 13.27 -0.25 -31.58
N SER A 97 14.59 -0.40 -31.73
CA SER A 97 15.39 -1.36 -30.98
C SER A 97 15.40 -1.10 -29.48
N ALA A 98 15.23 0.15 -29.04
CA ALA A 98 15.13 0.49 -27.62
C ALA A 98 13.89 -0.15 -26.99
N TRP A 99 12.75 -0.14 -27.70
CA TRP A 99 11.52 -0.78 -27.22
C TRP A 99 11.61 -2.31 -27.21
N ALA A 100 12.25 -2.89 -28.24
CA ALA A 100 12.56 -4.32 -28.24
C ALA A 100 13.44 -4.71 -27.04
N GLY A 101 14.42 -3.87 -26.69
CA GLY A 101 15.26 -4.07 -25.51
C GLY A 101 14.48 -4.11 -24.19
N VAL A 102 13.38 -3.34 -24.09
CA VAL A 102 12.50 -3.36 -22.90
C VAL A 102 11.85 -4.73 -22.77
N VAL A 103 11.23 -5.23 -23.85
CA VAL A 103 10.60 -6.56 -23.86
C VAL A 103 11.59 -7.65 -23.45
N LYS A 104 12.79 -7.64 -24.03
CA LYS A 104 13.84 -8.61 -23.69
C LYS A 104 14.27 -8.52 -22.23
N THR A 105 14.39 -7.30 -21.70
CA THR A 105 14.70 -7.10 -20.28
C THR A 105 13.61 -7.67 -19.38
N VAL A 106 12.34 -7.39 -19.67
CA VAL A 106 11.21 -7.89 -18.87
C VAL A 106 11.23 -9.42 -18.81
N LEU A 107 11.50 -10.09 -19.94
CA LEU A 107 11.60 -11.54 -20.00
C LEU A 107 12.82 -12.09 -19.23
N ALA A 108 13.96 -11.40 -19.30
CA ALA A 108 15.17 -11.79 -18.59
C ALA A 108 15.05 -11.62 -17.06
N ASP A 109 14.47 -10.50 -16.61
CA ASP A 109 14.35 -10.15 -15.20
C ASP A 109 13.10 -10.80 -14.56
N GLY A 110 12.11 -11.21 -15.37
CA GLY A 110 10.85 -11.77 -14.89
C GLY A 110 10.12 -10.81 -13.95
N VAL A 111 9.54 -11.34 -12.88
CA VAL A 111 8.80 -10.54 -11.88
C VAL A 111 9.69 -9.55 -11.10
N ALA A 112 11.02 -9.67 -11.21
CA ALA A 112 11.94 -8.69 -10.64
C ALA A 112 12.07 -7.42 -11.50
N TYR A 113 11.59 -7.42 -12.74
CA TYR A 113 11.60 -6.23 -13.58
C TYR A 113 10.80 -5.09 -12.93
N GLY A 114 11.47 -3.97 -12.69
CA GLY A 114 10.88 -2.80 -12.02
C GLY A 114 11.06 -2.78 -10.51
N ARG A 115 11.67 -3.81 -9.90
CA ARG A 115 12.20 -3.68 -8.54
C ARG A 115 13.18 -2.52 -8.49
N SER A 116 13.08 -1.71 -7.45
CA SER A 116 13.94 -0.55 -7.25
C SER A 116 14.79 -0.75 -6.00
N ASP A 117 15.96 -0.12 -5.98
CA ASP A 117 16.81 -0.01 -4.80
C ASP A 117 16.62 1.35 -4.09
N MET A 118 15.62 2.14 -4.47
CA MET A 118 15.41 3.49 -3.92
C MET A 118 15.28 3.52 -2.40
N GLY A 119 14.78 2.43 -1.79
CA GLY A 119 14.68 2.29 -0.35
C GLY A 119 16.03 2.09 0.35
N GLN A 120 17.06 1.64 -0.37
CA GLN A 120 18.42 1.41 0.15
C GLN A 120 18.47 0.62 1.47
N GLY A 121 17.51 -0.28 1.70
CA GLY A 121 17.39 -1.05 2.94
C GLY A 121 16.98 -0.25 4.17
N LEU A 122 16.45 0.97 4.00
CA LEU A 122 15.86 1.75 5.09
C LEU A 122 14.73 0.95 5.74
N LYS A 123 14.73 0.92 7.07
CA LYS A 123 13.78 0.14 7.86
C LYS A 123 12.46 0.88 8.00
N VAL A 124 11.37 0.27 7.55
CA VAL A 124 10.03 0.87 7.59
C VAL A 124 9.10 -0.01 8.42
N ASN A 125 8.47 0.59 9.43
CA ASN A 125 7.35 -0.03 10.14
C ASN A 125 6.05 0.43 9.48
N VAL A 126 5.24 -0.52 9.00
CA VAL A 126 3.89 -0.27 8.49
C VAL A 126 2.91 -0.90 9.46
N GLU A 127 2.26 -0.06 10.28
CA GLU A 127 1.20 -0.49 11.18
C GLU A 127 -0.17 -0.36 10.52
N TYR A 128 -0.97 -1.41 10.58
CA TYR A 128 -2.33 -1.38 10.03
C TYR A 128 -3.25 -2.41 10.70
N VAL A 129 -4.55 -2.24 10.45
CA VAL A 129 -5.65 -2.96 11.10
C VAL A 129 -5.85 -2.55 12.56
N SER A 130 -4.90 -2.87 13.44
CA SER A 130 -4.86 -2.53 14.88
C SER A 130 -6.25 -2.43 15.56
N ALA A 131 -7.12 -3.41 15.26
CA ALA A 131 -8.47 -3.44 15.78
C ALA A 131 -8.45 -3.96 17.21
N ASN A 132 -9.42 -3.52 18.03
CA ASN A 132 -9.53 -4.04 19.39
C ASN A 132 -9.86 -5.54 19.33
N PRO A 133 -9.27 -6.37 20.21
CA PRO A 133 -9.46 -7.82 20.19
C PRO A 133 -10.80 -8.22 20.82
N THR A 134 -11.89 -7.59 20.38
CA THR A 134 -13.23 -7.72 20.98
C THR A 134 -14.24 -8.40 20.06
N GLY A 135 -13.83 -8.84 18.88
CA GLY A 135 -14.68 -9.50 17.91
C GLY A 135 -14.04 -9.63 16.52
N PRO A 136 -14.77 -10.22 15.55
CA PRO A 136 -14.28 -10.37 14.19
C PRO A 136 -14.02 -9.03 13.49
N LEU A 137 -13.17 -9.06 12.46
CA LEU A 137 -12.94 -7.88 11.64
C LEU A 137 -14.18 -7.55 10.80
N HIS A 138 -14.42 -6.28 10.53
CA HIS A 138 -15.53 -5.81 9.69
C HIS A 138 -15.01 -5.08 8.45
N VAL A 139 -15.90 -4.80 7.49
CA VAL A 139 -15.54 -4.13 6.21
C VAL A 139 -14.69 -2.86 6.37
N GLY A 140 -14.91 -2.07 7.43
CA GLY A 140 -14.08 -0.90 7.73
C GLY A 140 -12.60 -1.23 7.98
N HIS A 141 -12.31 -2.37 8.64
CA HIS A 141 -10.96 -2.86 8.86
C HIS A 141 -10.38 -3.47 7.57
N THR A 142 -11.21 -4.11 6.74
CA THR A 142 -10.79 -4.74 5.47
C THR A 142 -10.04 -3.76 4.57
N ARG A 143 -10.54 -2.53 4.41
CA ARG A 143 -9.86 -1.54 3.56
C ARG A 143 -8.48 -1.15 4.09
N GLY A 144 -8.37 -0.94 5.40
CA GLY A 144 -7.08 -0.67 6.06
C GLY A 144 -6.12 -1.86 5.93
N ALA A 145 -6.65 -3.09 6.05
CA ALA A 145 -5.91 -4.34 5.89
C ALA A 145 -5.28 -4.45 4.49
N VAL A 146 -6.10 -4.27 3.45
CA VAL A 146 -5.65 -4.34 2.05
C VAL A 146 -4.67 -3.21 1.73
N PHE A 147 -4.98 -1.98 2.14
CA PHE A 147 -4.11 -0.83 1.87
C PHE A 147 -2.74 -0.97 2.54
N GLY A 148 -2.72 -1.31 3.82
CA GLY A 148 -1.49 -1.46 4.59
C GLY A 148 -0.61 -2.57 4.04
N ASP A 149 -1.19 -3.74 3.73
CA ASP A 149 -0.45 -4.86 3.18
C ASP A 149 0.08 -4.59 1.76
N ALA A 150 -0.73 -3.98 0.88
CA ALA A 150 -0.27 -3.60 -0.46
C ALA A 150 0.81 -2.50 -0.43
N LEU A 151 0.72 -1.55 0.52
CA LEU A 151 1.76 -0.55 0.74
C LEU A 151 3.06 -1.20 1.23
N ALA A 152 2.97 -2.12 2.20
CA ALA A 152 4.13 -2.85 2.70
C ALA A 152 4.82 -3.64 1.58
N SER A 153 4.06 -4.35 0.75
CA SER A 153 4.58 -5.10 -0.39
C SER A 153 5.18 -4.19 -1.48
N LEU A 154 4.60 -3.01 -1.71
CA LEU A 154 5.13 -2.01 -2.63
C LEU A 154 6.47 -1.45 -2.15
N LEU A 155 6.60 -1.15 -0.85
CA LEU A 155 7.83 -0.66 -0.26
C LEU A 155 8.93 -1.74 -0.28
N ASP A 156 8.61 -2.99 0.04
CA ASP A 156 9.55 -4.11 -0.13
C ASP A 156 10.06 -4.20 -1.58
N TYR A 157 9.14 -4.13 -2.54
CA TYR A 157 9.47 -4.14 -3.97
C TYR A 157 10.32 -2.94 -4.42
N ALA A 158 10.25 -1.82 -3.68
CA ALA A 158 11.06 -0.61 -3.89
C ALA A 158 12.36 -0.59 -3.06
N GLY A 159 12.71 -1.70 -2.39
CA GLY A 159 14.01 -1.88 -1.74
C GLY A 159 14.08 -1.39 -0.30
N TYR A 160 12.94 -1.25 0.39
CA TYR A 160 12.87 -0.97 1.83
C TYR A 160 12.88 -2.27 2.65
N ASP A 161 13.39 -2.23 3.88
CA ASP A 161 13.28 -3.33 4.86
C ASP A 161 12.00 -3.15 5.68
N VAL A 162 10.93 -3.84 5.29
CA VAL A 162 9.57 -3.56 5.78
C VAL A 162 9.17 -4.52 6.90
N THR A 163 8.61 -4.00 7.99
CA THR A 163 7.88 -4.76 9.01
C THR A 163 6.40 -4.41 8.97
N ARG A 164 5.54 -5.41 8.78
CA ARG A 164 4.09 -5.35 8.97
C ARG A 164 3.77 -5.54 10.45
N GLU A 165 3.16 -4.54 11.08
CA GLU A 165 2.89 -4.55 12.51
C GLU A 165 1.39 -4.39 12.83
N TYR A 166 0.94 -5.14 13.83
CA TYR A 166 -0.40 -5.04 14.40
C TYR A 166 -0.30 -4.63 15.86
N TYR A 167 -0.93 -3.52 16.24
CA TYR A 167 -1.07 -3.12 17.64
C TYR A 167 -2.33 -3.72 18.26
N ILE A 168 -2.17 -4.51 19.32
CA ILE A 168 -3.25 -5.15 20.07
C ILE A 168 -3.63 -4.25 21.24
N ASN A 169 -4.83 -3.68 21.19
CA ASN A 169 -5.39 -2.88 22.28
C ASN A 169 -6.00 -3.78 23.39
N ASP A 170 -5.13 -4.53 24.07
CA ASP A 170 -5.49 -5.47 25.15
C ASP A 170 -5.27 -4.89 26.57
N GLY A 171 -4.91 -3.61 26.65
CA GLY A 171 -4.67 -2.90 27.91
C GLY A 171 -5.92 -2.29 28.55
N GLY A 172 -6.94 -1.97 27.74
CA GLY A 172 -8.11 -1.19 28.17
C GLY A 172 -9.26 -1.98 28.83
N ALA A 173 -10.29 -1.26 29.28
CA ALA A 173 -11.47 -1.86 29.94
C ALA A 173 -12.35 -2.72 29.00
N GLN A 174 -12.22 -2.55 27.68
CA GLN A 174 -13.02 -3.31 26.70
C GLN A 174 -12.74 -4.82 26.74
N VAL A 175 -11.51 -5.23 27.05
CA VAL A 175 -11.20 -6.66 27.20
C VAL A 175 -11.79 -7.26 28.48
N ASP A 176 -12.01 -6.46 29.53
CA ASP A 176 -12.75 -6.93 30.71
C ASP A 176 -14.24 -7.12 30.37
N VAL A 177 -14.81 -6.25 29.54
CA VAL A 177 -16.19 -6.40 29.03
C VAL A 177 -16.31 -7.66 28.13
N LEU A 178 -15.31 -7.92 27.30
CA LEU A 178 -15.21 -9.15 26.51
C LEU A 178 -15.16 -10.38 27.43
N ALA A 179 -14.31 -10.36 28.46
CA ALA A 179 -14.19 -11.46 29.42
C ALA A 179 -15.53 -11.77 30.09
N ARG A 180 -16.25 -10.75 30.55
CA ARG A 180 -17.61 -10.88 31.11
C ARG A 180 -18.59 -11.47 30.08
N SER A 181 -18.49 -11.07 28.82
CA SER A 181 -19.36 -11.57 27.75
C SER A 181 -19.08 -13.05 27.44
N VAL A 182 -17.82 -13.47 27.44
CA VAL A 182 -17.43 -14.89 27.31
C VAL A 182 -17.88 -15.69 28.53
N TYR A 183 -17.77 -15.14 29.74
CA TYR A 183 -18.28 -15.79 30.94
C TYR A 183 -19.79 -16.04 30.87
N LEU A 184 -20.58 -15.09 30.34
CA LEU A 184 -22.01 -15.31 30.09
C LEU A 184 -22.24 -16.46 29.09
N ARG A 185 -21.48 -16.54 27.99
CA ARG A 185 -21.56 -17.67 27.05
C ARG A 185 -21.14 -19.00 27.69
N TYR A 186 -20.18 -18.98 28.62
CA TYR A 186 -19.78 -20.14 29.41
C TYR A 186 -20.91 -20.63 30.34
N LEU A 187 -21.66 -19.73 30.97
CA LEU A 187 -22.83 -20.09 31.78
C LEU A 187 -23.98 -20.61 30.90
N GLU A 188 -24.21 -20.00 29.74
CA GLU A 188 -25.17 -20.49 28.74
C GLU A 188 -24.83 -21.92 28.28
N ALA A 189 -23.55 -22.21 28.04
CA ALA A 189 -23.07 -23.56 27.71
C ALA A 189 -23.31 -24.57 28.86
N HIS A 190 -23.49 -24.11 30.10
CA HIS A 190 -23.93 -24.92 31.25
C HIS A 190 -25.46 -25.05 31.37
N GLY A 191 -26.21 -24.52 30.41
CA GLY A 191 -27.66 -24.53 30.41
C GLY A 191 -28.30 -23.50 31.34
N GLN A 192 -27.54 -22.50 31.80
CA GLN A 192 -28.09 -21.39 32.56
C GLN A 192 -28.71 -20.34 31.64
N GLU A 193 -29.81 -19.73 32.08
CA GLU A 193 -30.40 -18.58 31.41
C GLU A 193 -29.57 -17.33 31.72
N VAL A 194 -29.02 -16.68 30.68
CA VAL A 194 -28.16 -15.50 30.81
C VAL A 194 -28.78 -14.29 30.12
N THR A 195 -28.51 -13.11 30.65
CA THR A 195 -28.92 -11.84 30.03
C THR A 195 -27.69 -11.00 29.72
N PHE A 196 -27.57 -10.57 28.46
CA PHE A 196 -26.53 -9.64 28.03
C PHE A 196 -26.98 -8.21 28.33
N GLU A 197 -26.40 -7.62 29.38
CA GLU A 197 -26.68 -6.22 29.72
C GLU A 197 -26.11 -5.25 28.67
N GLY A 198 -26.66 -4.04 28.62
CA GLY A 198 -26.21 -3.00 27.71
C GLY A 198 -24.72 -2.69 27.91
N GLY A 199 -23.94 -2.77 26.81
CA GLY A 199 -22.50 -2.55 26.82
C GLY A 199 -21.67 -3.82 26.79
N THR A 200 -22.27 -5.01 26.96
CA THR A 200 -21.61 -6.30 26.70
C THR A 200 -21.55 -6.63 25.20
N TYR A 201 -20.84 -7.70 24.85
CA TYR A 201 -20.73 -8.22 23.48
C TYR A 201 -21.61 -9.48 23.32
N PRO A 202 -22.83 -9.36 22.78
CA PRO A 202 -23.76 -10.49 22.67
C PRO A 202 -23.58 -11.32 21.39
N GLY A 203 -22.51 -11.10 20.61
CA GLY A 203 -22.39 -11.70 19.28
C GLY A 203 -22.29 -13.24 19.31
N ASP A 204 -22.78 -13.87 18.24
CA ASP A 204 -22.78 -15.34 18.11
C ASP A 204 -21.37 -15.91 18.01
N TYR A 205 -20.40 -15.10 17.57
CA TYR A 205 -18.97 -15.46 17.51
C TYR A 205 -18.36 -15.81 18.88
N LEU A 206 -19.03 -15.49 20.01
CA LEU A 206 -18.58 -15.87 21.35
C LEU A 206 -19.19 -17.18 21.86
N ILE A 207 -20.18 -17.76 21.17
CA ILE A 207 -20.83 -19.00 21.61
C ILE A 207 -19.79 -20.13 21.71
N GLU A 208 -19.08 -20.39 20.61
CA GLU A 208 -18.04 -21.43 20.56
C GLU A 208 -16.91 -21.16 21.55
N VAL A 209 -16.60 -19.89 21.82
CA VAL A 209 -15.58 -19.49 22.81
C VAL A 209 -16.02 -19.87 24.24
N GLY A 210 -17.29 -19.64 24.58
CA GLY A 210 -17.88 -20.04 25.87
C GLY A 210 -17.95 -21.55 26.04
N GLU A 211 -18.34 -22.28 24.99
CA GLU A 211 -18.33 -23.75 24.97
C GLU A 211 -16.92 -24.34 25.13
N ALA A 212 -15.94 -23.76 24.44
CA ALA A 212 -14.54 -24.15 24.57
C ALA A 212 -13.96 -23.81 25.95
N LEU A 213 -14.37 -22.69 26.56
CA LEU A 213 -14.02 -22.37 27.95
C LEU A 213 -14.57 -23.43 28.90
N LYS A 214 -15.84 -23.82 28.75
CA LYS A 214 -16.46 -24.91 29.53
C LYS A 214 -15.68 -26.22 29.36
N ALA A 215 -15.29 -26.57 28.14
CA ALA A 215 -14.49 -27.77 27.90
C ALA A 215 -13.12 -27.71 28.61
N LYS A 216 -12.52 -26.51 28.71
CA LYS A 216 -11.21 -26.28 29.35
C LYS A 216 -11.26 -26.34 30.87
N VAL A 217 -12.25 -25.69 31.50
CA VAL A 217 -12.28 -25.50 32.97
C VAL A 217 -13.40 -26.25 33.68
N GLY A 218 -14.26 -26.98 32.95
CA GLY A 218 -15.41 -27.66 33.55
C GLY A 218 -16.40 -26.66 34.14
N ASP A 219 -16.82 -26.92 35.37
CA ASP A 219 -17.73 -26.07 36.17
C ASP A 219 -17.00 -25.15 37.16
N ALA A 220 -15.66 -25.05 37.09
CA ALA A 220 -14.84 -24.36 38.08
C ALA A 220 -15.22 -22.89 38.33
N TYR A 221 -15.80 -22.21 37.33
CA TYR A 221 -16.22 -20.81 37.44
C TYR A 221 -17.73 -20.64 37.66
N VAL A 222 -18.51 -21.72 37.69
CA VAL A 222 -19.95 -21.63 37.98
C VAL A 222 -20.15 -21.13 39.41
N ASP A 223 -21.04 -20.15 39.57
CA ASP A 223 -21.38 -19.50 40.85
C ASP A 223 -20.17 -18.90 41.60
N GLN A 224 -19.05 -18.67 40.91
CA GLN A 224 -17.87 -18.03 41.48
C GLN A 224 -17.92 -16.50 41.29
N PRO A 225 -17.36 -15.72 42.23
CA PRO A 225 -17.29 -14.27 42.11
C PRO A 225 -16.30 -13.86 41.01
N GLU A 226 -16.47 -12.64 40.47
CA GLU A 226 -15.73 -12.13 39.31
C GLU A 226 -14.21 -12.20 39.48
N GLU A 227 -13.71 -11.97 40.70
CA GLU A 227 -12.28 -11.97 41.01
C GLU A 227 -11.60 -13.33 40.80
N VAL A 228 -12.38 -14.43 40.81
CA VAL A 228 -11.86 -15.80 40.62
C VAL A 228 -11.57 -16.08 39.14
N TRP A 229 -12.36 -15.55 38.22
CA TRP A 229 -12.29 -15.92 36.80
C TRP A 229 -11.88 -14.79 35.88
N LEU A 230 -12.04 -13.52 36.26
CA LEU A 230 -11.87 -12.39 35.33
C LEU A 230 -10.50 -12.36 34.66
N THR A 231 -9.42 -12.52 35.41
CA THR A 231 -8.05 -12.44 34.86
C THR A 231 -7.80 -13.56 33.86
N GLU A 232 -8.15 -14.80 34.20
CA GLU A 232 -7.93 -15.95 33.33
C GLU A 232 -8.85 -15.94 32.10
N VAL A 233 -10.13 -15.57 32.30
CA VAL A 233 -11.09 -15.47 31.20
C VAL A 233 -10.75 -14.30 30.28
N ARG A 234 -10.19 -13.20 30.80
CA ARG A 234 -9.68 -12.08 29.98
C ARG A 234 -8.56 -12.52 29.05
N GLU A 235 -7.56 -13.24 29.58
CA GLU A 235 -6.45 -13.75 28.77
C GLU A 235 -6.97 -14.74 27.72
N TYR A 236 -7.80 -15.70 28.15
CA TYR A 236 -8.42 -16.68 27.26
C TYR A 236 -9.27 -16.04 26.14
N ALA A 237 -10.11 -15.06 26.49
CA ALA A 237 -10.98 -14.39 25.53
C ALA A 237 -10.19 -13.53 24.54
N THR A 238 -9.15 -12.83 25.02
CA THR A 238 -8.27 -12.03 24.15
C THR A 238 -7.52 -12.93 23.17
N ASP A 239 -6.97 -14.05 23.64
CA ASP A 239 -6.28 -15.02 22.79
C ASP A 239 -7.22 -15.62 21.72
N ALA A 240 -8.45 -15.96 22.11
CA ALA A 240 -9.47 -16.47 21.19
C ALA A 240 -9.85 -15.43 20.12
N MET A 241 -10.05 -14.16 20.49
CA MET A 241 -10.35 -13.10 19.53
C MET A 241 -9.16 -12.79 18.62
N MET A 242 -7.94 -12.83 19.14
CA MET A 242 -6.73 -12.67 18.31
C MET A 242 -6.53 -13.85 17.35
N ALA A 243 -6.90 -15.08 17.73
CA ALA A 243 -6.91 -16.22 16.81
C ALA A 243 -7.90 -15.99 15.66
N LEU A 244 -9.13 -15.57 15.96
CA LEU A 244 -10.15 -15.23 14.96
C LEU A 244 -9.67 -14.12 14.01
N ILE A 245 -9.09 -13.04 14.55
CA ILE A 245 -8.55 -11.93 13.75
C ILE A 245 -7.43 -12.41 12.82
N ARG A 246 -6.51 -13.26 13.30
CA ARG A 246 -5.43 -13.82 12.48
C ARG A 246 -5.98 -14.69 11.35
N GLU A 247 -7.01 -15.48 11.62
CA GLU A 247 -7.67 -16.31 10.61
C GLU A 247 -8.40 -15.46 9.56
N ASP A 248 -9.04 -14.36 9.97
CA ASP A 248 -9.68 -13.40 9.06
C ASP A 248 -8.65 -12.74 8.14
N LEU A 249 -7.53 -12.25 8.70
CA LEU A 249 -6.44 -11.68 7.92
C LEU A 249 -5.83 -12.70 6.95
N LYS A 250 -5.61 -13.94 7.41
CA LYS A 250 -5.03 -15.00 6.58
C LYS A 250 -5.90 -15.33 5.38
N VAL A 251 -7.22 -15.34 5.52
CA VAL A 251 -8.12 -15.58 4.38
C VAL A 251 -8.16 -14.42 3.40
N LEU A 252 -7.88 -13.20 3.84
CA LEU A 252 -7.58 -12.06 2.95
C LEU A 252 -6.15 -12.10 2.37
N GLY A 253 -5.34 -13.11 2.69
CA GLY A 253 -3.94 -13.20 2.27
C GLY A 253 -3.02 -12.19 2.95
N VAL A 254 -3.38 -11.72 4.15
CA VAL A 254 -2.59 -10.78 4.95
C VAL A 254 -1.90 -11.53 6.09
N GLU A 255 -0.58 -11.39 6.18
CA GLU A 255 0.23 -11.88 7.29
C GLU A 255 1.01 -10.72 7.92
N MET A 256 1.10 -10.71 9.25
CA MET A 256 1.76 -9.67 10.03
C MET A 256 3.07 -10.22 10.58
N ASP A 257 4.14 -9.44 10.50
CA ASP A 257 5.48 -9.83 10.97
C ASP A 257 5.58 -9.72 12.50
N HIS A 258 4.90 -8.73 13.07
CA HIS A 258 4.93 -8.46 14.51
C HIS A 258 3.57 -8.06 15.07
N PHE A 259 3.28 -8.54 16.28
CA PHE A 259 2.10 -8.14 17.06
C PHE A 259 2.57 -7.52 18.36
N PHE A 260 2.22 -6.26 18.58
CA PHE A 260 2.60 -5.52 19.79
C PHE A 260 1.41 -5.45 20.75
N SER A 261 1.57 -5.96 21.97
CA SER A 261 0.53 -5.91 23.01
C SER A 261 0.62 -4.61 23.80
N GLU A 262 -0.48 -3.86 23.90
CA GLU A 262 -0.58 -2.69 24.77
C GLU A 262 -0.37 -3.07 26.23
N LYS A 263 -0.91 -4.22 26.68
CA LYS A 263 -0.73 -4.74 28.04
C LYS A 263 0.75 -4.83 28.41
N SER A 264 1.65 -5.09 27.45
CA SER A 264 3.10 -5.14 27.68
C SER A 264 3.73 -3.80 28.10
N LEU A 265 3.03 -2.67 27.92
CA LEU A 265 3.49 -1.34 28.34
C LEU A 265 3.19 -1.05 29.81
N TYR A 266 2.11 -1.61 30.35
CA TYR A 266 1.69 -1.33 31.72
C TYR A 266 2.49 -2.16 32.73
N GLY A 267 2.93 -1.51 33.81
CA GLY A 267 3.66 -2.17 34.90
C GLY A 267 5.11 -2.57 34.56
N THR A 268 5.62 -2.23 33.37
CA THR A 268 6.97 -2.60 32.92
C THR A 268 7.98 -1.44 32.95
N GLY A 269 7.56 -0.22 33.30
CA GLY A 269 8.41 0.96 33.26
C GLY A 269 8.58 1.57 31.87
N ARG A 270 7.97 0.97 30.83
CA ARG A 270 8.11 1.43 29.43
C ARG A 270 7.43 2.77 29.18
N ILE A 271 6.25 2.99 29.75
CA ILE A 271 5.56 4.27 29.68
C ILE A 271 6.38 5.34 30.40
N GLU A 272 6.84 5.03 31.60
CA GLU A 272 7.68 5.90 32.42
C GLU A 272 8.95 6.31 31.67
N SER A 273 9.63 5.36 31.03
CA SER A 273 10.84 5.62 30.25
C SER A 273 10.60 6.60 29.10
N ALA A 274 9.51 6.43 28.34
CA ALA A 274 9.20 7.32 27.23
C ALA A 274 8.84 8.74 27.70
N ILE A 275 8.10 8.84 28.81
CA ILE A 275 7.75 10.14 29.41
C ILE A 275 8.98 10.81 30.04
N ASP A 276 9.89 10.04 30.63
CA ASP A 276 11.14 10.54 31.20
C ASP A 276 12.09 11.06 30.13
N ASP A 277 12.13 10.43 28.94
CA ASP A 277 12.83 10.96 27.76
C ASP A 277 12.30 12.35 27.39
N LEU A 278 10.99 12.50 27.21
CA LEU A 278 10.35 13.79 26.93
C LEU A 278 10.59 14.81 28.07
N ARG A 279 10.60 14.36 29.33
CA ARG A 279 10.88 15.23 30.48
C ARG A 279 12.31 15.73 30.45
N SER A 280 13.28 14.88 30.11
CA SER A 280 14.69 15.26 29.99
C SER A 280 14.92 16.32 28.91
N LYS A 281 14.07 16.35 27.88
CA LYS A 281 14.02 17.36 26.82
C LYS A 281 13.27 18.63 27.21
N GLY A 282 12.73 18.71 28.43
CA GLY A 282 11.96 19.88 28.90
C GLY A 282 10.56 20.01 28.27
N LEU A 283 10.05 18.93 27.67
CA LEU A 283 8.77 18.89 26.96
C LEU A 283 7.59 18.47 27.85
N ILE A 284 7.86 18.02 29.08
CA ILE A 284 6.82 17.73 30.08
C ILE A 284 6.78 18.84 31.13
N TYR A 285 5.60 19.39 31.38
CA TYR A 285 5.41 20.47 32.36
C TYR A 285 4.06 20.36 33.07
N ARG A 286 3.88 21.17 34.12
CA ARG A 286 2.56 21.38 34.75
C ARG A 286 1.95 22.67 34.26
N GLY A 287 0.71 22.60 33.79
CA GLY A 287 -0.02 23.75 33.28
C GLY A 287 -1.51 23.51 33.19
N THR A 288 -2.24 24.55 32.79
CA THR A 288 -3.70 24.52 32.63
C THR A 288 -4.04 24.75 31.16
N LEU A 289 -4.84 23.86 30.57
CA LEU A 289 -5.30 24.02 29.20
C LEU A 289 -6.42 25.05 29.10
N GLU A 290 -6.46 25.74 27.96
CA GLU A 290 -7.61 26.57 27.59
C GLU A 290 -8.87 25.70 27.42
N PRO A 291 -10.07 26.28 27.63
CA PRO A 291 -11.31 25.57 27.38
C PRO A 291 -11.38 25.07 25.92
N PRO A 292 -11.99 23.90 25.68
CA PRO A 292 -12.10 23.36 24.34
C PRO A 292 -12.80 24.36 23.41
N LYS A 293 -12.30 24.49 22.17
CA LYS A 293 -12.94 25.30 21.14
C LYS A 293 -14.31 24.71 20.81
N GLY A 294 -15.40 25.43 21.11
CA GLY A 294 -16.78 25.01 20.85
C GLY A 294 -17.64 24.98 22.10
N LYS A 295 -18.53 23.98 22.22
CA LYS A 295 -19.38 23.80 23.40
C LYS A 295 -18.51 23.32 24.56
N VAL A 296 -18.26 24.20 25.51
CA VAL A 296 -17.62 23.86 26.79
C VAL A 296 -18.53 22.88 27.53
N PRO A 297 -18.06 21.68 27.90
CA PRO A 297 -18.82 20.76 28.75
C PRO A 297 -19.26 21.47 30.04
N GLU A 298 -20.46 21.17 30.54
CA GLU A 298 -20.99 21.81 31.76
C GLU A 298 -20.11 21.54 33.00
N ASP A 299 -19.29 20.49 32.94
CA ASP A 299 -18.33 20.05 33.95
C ASP A 299 -16.88 20.49 33.69
N TRP A 300 -16.64 21.37 32.71
CA TRP A 300 -15.29 21.88 32.45
C TRP A 300 -14.85 22.89 33.51
N GLU A 301 -13.72 22.61 34.14
CA GLU A 301 -13.05 23.53 35.07
C GLU A 301 -11.57 23.65 34.72
N PRO A 302 -10.95 24.84 34.85
CA PRO A 302 -9.51 24.98 34.73
C PRO A 302 -8.81 24.15 35.81
N ARG A 303 -7.99 23.19 35.41
CA ARG A 303 -7.23 22.33 36.31
C ARG A 303 -5.79 22.21 35.85
N GLU A 304 -4.87 22.36 36.80
CA GLU A 304 -3.45 22.11 36.57
C GLU A 304 -3.24 20.61 36.34
N GLN A 305 -2.58 20.29 35.22
CA GLN A 305 -2.38 18.93 34.74
C GLN A 305 -0.93 18.76 34.26
N THR A 306 -0.47 17.52 34.17
CA THR A 306 0.81 17.19 33.55
C THR A 306 0.61 17.12 32.03
N LEU A 307 1.27 18.05 31.32
CA LEU A 307 1.11 18.28 29.89
C LEU A 307 2.40 17.97 29.14
N PHE A 308 2.24 17.41 27.94
CA PHE A 308 3.27 17.36 26.92
C PHE A 308 3.14 18.57 26.00
N LYS A 309 4.25 19.29 25.81
CA LYS A 309 4.40 20.46 24.90
C LYS A 309 4.37 20.05 23.44
N SER A 310 3.29 19.40 22.99
CA SER A 310 3.14 18.94 21.62
C SER A 310 3.05 20.10 20.61
N THR A 311 2.66 21.30 21.06
CA THR A 311 2.59 22.49 20.20
C THR A 311 3.96 22.93 19.66
N GLU A 312 5.05 22.68 20.40
CA GLU A 312 6.42 22.91 19.92
C GLU A 312 6.79 21.99 18.74
N HIS A 313 6.03 20.92 18.52
CA HIS A 313 6.20 19.94 17.45
C HIS A 313 5.03 19.95 16.43
N GLY A 314 4.23 21.02 16.40
CA GLY A 314 3.21 21.25 15.36
C GLY A 314 1.81 20.71 15.67
N ASP A 315 1.52 20.31 16.90
CA ASP A 315 0.16 20.02 17.35
C ASP A 315 -0.65 21.31 17.61
N ASP A 316 -1.97 21.19 17.67
CA ASP A 316 -2.87 22.34 17.88
C ASP A 316 -2.96 22.79 19.34
N VAL A 317 -2.81 21.84 20.28
CA VAL A 317 -2.91 22.08 21.73
C VAL A 317 -2.04 21.06 22.45
N ASP A 318 -1.38 21.49 23.53
CA ASP A 318 -0.62 20.59 24.40
C ASP A 318 -1.51 19.48 24.96
N ARG A 319 -0.93 18.28 25.12
CA ARG A 319 -1.70 17.07 25.43
C ARG A 319 -1.53 16.65 26.88
N PRO A 320 -2.62 16.36 27.61
CA PRO A 320 -2.53 15.78 28.94
C PRO A 320 -2.03 14.34 28.83
N ILE A 321 -0.98 14.04 29.60
CA ILE A 321 -0.38 12.70 29.64
C ILE A 321 -0.74 11.94 30.92
N MET A 322 -1.19 12.64 31.97
CA MET A 322 -1.56 12.05 33.26
C MET A 322 -2.91 12.59 33.73
N LYS A 323 -3.76 11.71 34.28
CA LYS A 323 -5.04 12.03 34.90
C LYS A 323 -4.86 12.56 36.32
N SER A 324 -5.93 13.12 36.89
CA SER A 324 -5.94 13.68 38.24
C SER A 324 -5.71 12.64 39.34
N ASP A 325 -6.03 11.37 39.10
CA ASP A 325 -5.79 10.25 40.02
C ASP A 325 -4.35 9.71 39.96
N GLY A 326 -3.49 10.30 39.14
CA GLY A 326 -2.10 9.88 38.93
C GLY A 326 -1.94 8.79 37.88
N SER A 327 -3.03 8.23 37.33
CA SER A 327 -2.95 7.26 36.24
C SER A 327 -2.64 7.92 34.91
N TRP A 328 -2.08 7.15 33.98
CA TRP A 328 -1.76 7.62 32.63
C TRP A 328 -3.02 7.89 31.79
N THR A 329 -2.97 8.88 30.88
CA THR A 329 -4.01 9.03 29.83
C THR A 329 -3.79 7.99 28.73
N TYR A 330 -4.78 7.77 27.87
CA TYR A 330 -4.63 6.90 26.69
C TYR A 330 -3.54 7.36 25.71
N PHE A 331 -3.09 8.61 25.82
CA PHE A 331 -2.02 9.10 24.97
C PHE A 331 -0.61 8.71 25.44
N ALA A 332 -0.44 8.41 26.73
CA ALA A 332 0.84 7.96 27.26
C ALA A 332 1.29 6.58 26.72
N PRO A 333 0.43 5.53 26.64
CA PRO A 333 0.80 4.28 25.99
C PRO A 333 1.08 4.49 24.49
N ASP A 334 0.35 5.36 23.79
CA ASP A 334 0.67 5.70 22.39
C ASP A 334 2.09 6.29 22.26
N ILE A 335 2.47 7.23 23.13
CA ILE A 335 3.82 7.80 23.19
C ILE A 335 4.85 6.68 23.44
N ALA A 336 4.58 5.82 24.41
CA ALA A 336 5.48 4.73 24.78
C ALA A 336 5.67 3.71 23.66
N TYR A 337 4.60 3.39 22.95
CA TYR A 337 4.61 2.50 21.80
C TYR A 337 5.42 3.07 20.63
N HIS A 338 5.24 4.36 20.31
CA HIS A 338 6.06 5.00 19.27
C HIS A 338 7.52 5.16 19.71
N TYR A 339 7.78 5.35 21.01
CA TYR A 339 9.14 5.34 21.54
C TYR A 339 9.80 3.97 21.38
N ASP A 340 9.06 2.87 21.58
CA ASP A 340 9.51 1.52 21.30
C ASP A 340 9.84 1.32 19.81
N LYS A 341 8.95 1.72 18.88
CA LYS A 341 9.23 1.69 17.44
C LYS A 341 10.54 2.42 17.09
N ILE A 342 10.71 3.64 17.59
CA ILE A 342 11.93 4.44 17.36
C ILE A 342 13.16 3.73 17.94
N SER A 343 13.03 3.13 19.13
CA SER A 343 14.12 2.42 19.81
C SER A 343 14.50 1.12 19.12
N ARG A 344 13.57 0.49 18.38
CA ARG A 344 13.83 -0.66 17.49
C ARG A 344 14.62 -0.28 16.22
N GLY A 345 14.81 1.02 15.97
CA GLY A 345 15.69 1.53 14.91
C GLY A 345 15.02 1.61 13.53
N TYR A 346 13.71 1.84 13.48
CA TYR A 346 13.03 2.16 12.22
C TYR A 346 13.41 3.56 11.72
N ASP A 347 13.62 3.67 10.42
CA ASP A 347 13.94 4.93 9.72
C ASP A 347 12.68 5.69 9.30
N LEU A 348 11.54 4.99 9.14
CA LEU A 348 10.24 5.56 8.80
C LEU A 348 9.13 4.77 9.49
N LEU A 349 8.16 5.49 10.04
CA LEU A 349 6.92 4.92 10.57
C LEU A 349 5.76 5.27 9.63
N ILE A 350 4.92 4.28 9.34
CA ILE A 350 3.68 4.48 8.60
C ILE A 350 2.54 3.85 9.40
N ASP A 351 1.57 4.67 9.81
CA ASP A 351 0.40 4.18 10.53
C ASP A 351 -0.86 4.33 9.66
N VAL A 352 -1.61 3.25 9.48
CA VAL A 352 -2.84 3.21 8.68
C VAL A 352 -4.05 3.24 9.61
N PHE A 353 -4.72 4.39 9.68
CA PHE A 353 -5.87 4.62 10.55
C PHE A 353 -7.19 4.73 9.78
N GLY A 354 -8.30 4.48 10.48
CA GLY A 354 -9.64 4.84 10.00
C GLY A 354 -9.84 6.35 9.93
N ALA A 355 -10.74 6.81 9.04
CA ALA A 355 -11.05 8.23 8.85
C ALA A 355 -11.56 8.94 10.11
N ASP A 356 -12.14 8.20 11.06
CA ASP A 356 -12.58 8.66 12.38
C ASP A 356 -11.42 9.12 13.29
N HIS A 357 -10.19 8.72 12.98
CA HIS A 357 -8.99 9.08 13.73
C HIS A 357 -8.25 10.30 13.15
N GLY A 358 -8.85 11.05 12.22
CA GLY A 358 -8.21 12.23 11.61
C GLY A 358 -7.75 13.29 12.63
N GLY A 359 -8.45 13.42 13.77
CA GLY A 359 -8.05 14.32 14.87
C GLY A 359 -6.80 13.89 15.65
N TYR A 360 -6.36 12.63 15.50
CA TYR A 360 -5.17 12.08 16.14
C TYR A 360 -3.88 12.31 15.33
N VAL A 361 -3.99 12.67 14.05
CA VAL A 361 -2.84 12.78 13.15
C VAL A 361 -1.76 13.75 13.68
N LYS A 362 -2.15 14.97 14.04
CA LYS A 362 -1.19 16.00 14.49
C LYS A 362 -0.51 15.62 15.81
N ARG A 363 -1.26 15.09 16.77
CA ARG A 363 -0.69 14.72 18.07
C ARG A 363 0.31 13.58 17.95
N MET A 364 0.08 12.61 17.06
CA MET A 364 1.01 11.50 16.89
C MET A 364 2.26 11.92 16.14
N LYS A 365 2.12 12.76 15.10
CA LYS A 365 3.25 13.42 14.46
C LYS A 365 4.09 14.22 15.45
N ALA A 366 3.46 14.96 16.35
CA ALA A 366 4.15 15.72 17.38
C ALA A 366 4.89 14.83 18.38
N ALA A 367 4.27 13.73 18.82
CA ALA A 367 4.91 12.76 19.71
C ALA A 367 6.15 12.12 19.08
N VAL A 368 6.04 11.59 17.85
CA VAL A 368 7.18 10.97 17.14
C VAL A 368 8.28 12.00 16.87
N SER A 369 7.91 13.22 16.46
CA SER A 369 8.85 14.32 16.26
C SER A 369 9.65 14.63 17.53
N ALA A 370 8.99 14.69 18.69
CA ALA A 370 9.62 14.93 19.98
C ALA A 370 10.51 13.78 20.46
N LEU A 371 10.04 12.54 20.32
CA LEU A 371 10.79 11.35 20.75
C LEU A 371 12.03 11.11 19.89
N SER A 372 11.93 11.33 18.58
CA SER A 372 13.03 11.09 17.63
C SER A 372 13.95 12.27 17.41
N ASP A 373 13.68 13.44 18.01
CA ASP A 373 14.35 14.71 17.68
C ASP A 373 14.27 15.00 16.17
N THR A 374 13.09 14.80 15.59
CA THR A 374 12.77 14.94 14.15
C THR A 374 13.52 13.99 13.20
N ARG A 375 14.31 13.04 13.72
CA ARG A 375 15.08 12.11 12.88
C ARG A 375 14.22 11.07 12.18
N VAL A 376 13.16 10.61 12.82
CA VAL A 376 12.28 9.55 12.29
C VAL A 376 10.96 10.19 11.86
N PRO A 377 10.66 10.28 10.55
CA PRO A 377 9.35 10.70 10.07
C PRO A 377 8.27 9.66 10.42
N VAL A 378 7.04 10.15 10.65
CA VAL A 378 5.82 9.33 10.68
C VAL A 378 4.81 9.83 9.65
N ASP A 379 4.33 8.93 8.80
CA ASP A 379 3.27 9.16 7.83
C ASP A 379 1.98 8.46 8.29
N ILE A 380 0.91 9.22 8.48
CA ILE A 380 -0.36 8.68 8.95
C ILE A 380 -1.32 8.67 7.78
N LYS A 381 -1.69 7.48 7.33
CA LYS A 381 -2.61 7.25 6.22
C LYS A 381 -4.02 7.04 6.75
N LEU A 382 -4.95 7.88 6.31
CA LEU A 382 -6.37 7.74 6.65
C LEU A 382 -7.09 6.95 5.58
N CYS A 383 -7.76 5.88 5.96
CA CYS A 383 -8.64 5.09 5.10
C CYS A 383 -10.10 5.50 5.32
N GLN A 384 -10.74 6.02 4.27
CA GLN A 384 -12.16 6.36 4.28
C GLN A 384 -13.05 5.12 4.30
N LEU A 385 -14.28 5.33 4.78
CA LEU A 385 -15.29 4.27 4.88
C LEU A 385 -15.63 3.66 3.52
N VAL A 386 -15.94 2.37 3.56
CA VAL A 386 -16.50 1.61 2.43
C VAL A 386 -18.02 1.61 2.55
N LYS A 387 -18.71 1.94 1.46
CA LYS A 387 -20.16 1.79 1.34
C LYS A 387 -20.45 0.52 0.56
N LEU A 388 -21.27 -0.35 1.14
CA LEU A 388 -21.64 -1.61 0.52
C LEU A 388 -22.96 -1.46 -0.24
N PHE A 389 -23.02 -2.07 -1.42
CA PHE A 389 -24.20 -2.13 -2.29
C PHE A 389 -24.44 -3.55 -2.76
N LYS A 390 -25.70 -3.96 -2.82
CA LYS A 390 -26.16 -5.24 -3.39
C LYS A 390 -27.48 -4.99 -4.10
N ASP A 391 -27.64 -5.57 -5.29
CA ASP A 391 -28.77 -5.33 -6.19
C ASP A 391 -28.99 -3.84 -6.49
N GLY A 392 -27.91 -3.06 -6.56
CA GLY A 392 -27.94 -1.61 -6.80
C GLY A 392 -28.40 -0.74 -5.62
N GLU A 393 -28.73 -1.34 -4.47
CA GLU A 393 -29.21 -0.64 -3.28
C GLU A 393 -28.18 -0.68 -2.14
N PRO A 394 -28.13 0.34 -1.25
CA PRO A 394 -27.23 0.34 -0.10
C PRO A 394 -27.47 -0.88 0.80
N PHE A 395 -26.46 -1.75 0.88
CA PHE A 395 -26.49 -2.94 1.73
C PHE A 395 -26.13 -2.54 3.16
N LYS A 396 -27.15 -2.45 4.02
CA LYS A 396 -27.02 -1.90 5.38
C LYS A 396 -26.69 -2.98 6.40
N MET A 397 -25.82 -2.61 7.35
CA MET A 397 -25.59 -3.33 8.60
C MET A 397 -26.90 -3.50 9.40
N SER A 398 -27.20 -4.72 9.85
CA SER A 398 -28.37 -4.99 10.69
C SER A 398 -28.15 -4.44 12.10
N LYS A 399 -28.88 -3.38 12.47
CA LYS A 399 -28.83 -2.81 13.84
C LYS A 399 -29.53 -3.66 14.90
N ARG A 400 -30.27 -4.71 14.53
CA ARG A 400 -31.16 -5.44 15.47
C ARG A 400 -30.61 -6.78 15.96
N ALA A 401 -29.53 -7.30 15.35
CA ALA A 401 -28.93 -8.59 15.70
C ALA A 401 -27.45 -8.51 16.09
N GLY A 402 -26.87 -7.29 16.16
CA GLY A 402 -25.43 -7.13 16.43
C GLY A 402 -24.50 -7.60 15.30
N THR A 403 -25.04 -8.00 14.14
CA THR A 403 -24.27 -8.44 12.97
C THR A 403 -23.87 -7.27 12.10
N PHE A 404 -22.63 -6.82 12.28
CA PHE A 404 -21.88 -6.06 11.29
C PHE A 404 -21.44 -6.99 10.14
N ILE A 405 -21.25 -6.44 8.95
CA ILE A 405 -20.70 -7.21 7.82
C ILE A 405 -19.21 -7.39 8.11
N THR A 406 -18.85 -8.64 8.34
CA THR A 406 -17.48 -9.02 8.67
C THR A 406 -16.58 -8.95 7.44
N LEU A 407 -15.28 -8.93 7.65
CA LEU A 407 -14.30 -9.13 6.59
C LEU A 407 -14.54 -10.49 5.92
N ARG A 408 -14.81 -11.52 6.73
CA ARG A 408 -15.12 -12.88 6.29
C ARG A 408 -16.29 -12.90 5.31
N ASP A 409 -17.41 -12.25 5.63
CA ASP A 409 -18.59 -12.20 4.78
C ASP A 409 -18.27 -11.64 3.38
N VAL A 410 -17.41 -10.62 3.30
CA VAL A 410 -17.01 -10.03 2.01
C VAL A 410 -16.14 -11.02 1.22
N VAL A 411 -15.17 -11.65 1.87
CA VAL A 411 -14.26 -12.60 1.22
C VAL A 411 -14.98 -13.88 0.79
N ASP A 412 -15.91 -14.40 1.60
CA ASP A 412 -16.69 -15.59 1.26
C ASP A 412 -17.63 -15.34 0.07
N GLU A 413 -18.16 -14.10 -0.07
CA GLU A 413 -19.06 -13.73 -1.16
C GLU A 413 -18.31 -13.52 -2.50
N VAL A 414 -17.16 -12.84 -2.50
CA VAL A 414 -16.48 -12.43 -3.76
C VAL A 414 -15.06 -12.95 -3.95
N GLY A 415 -14.50 -13.61 -2.95
CA GLY A 415 -13.11 -14.07 -2.94
C GLY A 415 -12.10 -13.00 -2.49
N PRO A 416 -10.91 -13.42 -2.02
CA PRO A 416 -9.90 -12.52 -1.50
C PRO A 416 -9.31 -11.63 -2.60
N ASP A 417 -9.03 -12.18 -3.78
CA ASP A 417 -8.42 -11.47 -4.90
C ASP A 417 -9.26 -10.26 -5.36
N VAL A 418 -10.57 -10.47 -5.52
CA VAL A 418 -11.52 -9.39 -5.88
C VAL A 418 -11.58 -8.35 -4.77
N THR A 419 -11.72 -8.79 -3.52
CA THR A 419 -11.73 -7.90 -2.35
C THR A 419 -10.49 -7.00 -2.32
N ARG A 420 -9.31 -7.59 -2.50
CA ARG A 420 -8.03 -6.85 -2.46
C ARG A 420 -7.91 -5.85 -3.60
N PHE A 421 -8.20 -6.27 -4.83
CA PHE A 421 -8.05 -5.37 -5.99
C PHE A 421 -9.03 -4.20 -5.90
N VAL A 422 -10.31 -4.44 -5.61
CA VAL A 422 -11.36 -3.41 -5.58
C VAL A 422 -11.07 -2.34 -4.53
N MET A 423 -10.57 -2.72 -3.35
CA MET A 423 -10.21 -1.79 -2.27
C MET A 423 -9.11 -0.78 -2.67
N LEU A 424 -8.36 -1.06 -3.75
CA LEU A 424 -7.29 -0.23 -4.31
C LEU A 424 -7.67 0.46 -5.62
N THR A 425 -8.93 0.37 -6.07
CA THR A 425 -9.43 1.11 -7.25
C THR A 425 -9.76 2.59 -6.96
N ARG A 426 -9.47 3.05 -5.74
CA ARG A 426 -9.61 4.43 -5.30
C ARG A 426 -8.48 4.77 -4.33
N LYS A 427 -8.18 6.07 -4.21
CA LYS A 427 -7.29 6.57 -3.15
C LYS A 427 -7.83 6.22 -1.77
N ASN A 428 -6.95 5.94 -0.81
CA ASN A 428 -7.34 5.59 0.56
C ASN A 428 -8.17 6.67 1.25
N ASP A 429 -7.89 7.94 0.94
CA ASP A 429 -8.55 9.12 1.51
C ASP A 429 -9.87 9.50 0.80
N ALA A 430 -10.29 8.72 -0.20
CA ALA A 430 -11.57 8.88 -0.88
C ALA A 430 -12.55 7.78 -0.47
N PRO A 431 -13.86 8.06 -0.28
CA PRO A 431 -14.87 7.02 -0.08
C PRO A 431 -14.85 5.99 -1.21
N LEU A 432 -15.12 4.73 -0.88
CA LEU A 432 -15.21 3.63 -1.84
C LEU A 432 -16.60 3.03 -1.81
N ASP A 433 -17.22 2.90 -2.98
CA ASP A 433 -18.44 2.13 -3.16
C ASP A 433 -18.04 0.71 -3.59
N PHE A 434 -18.48 -0.28 -2.83
CA PHE A 434 -18.24 -1.70 -3.08
C PHE A 434 -19.57 -2.37 -3.38
N ASP A 435 -19.74 -2.75 -4.63
CA ASP A 435 -21.00 -3.27 -5.16
C ASP A 435 -20.80 -4.75 -5.51
N PHE A 436 -21.44 -5.63 -4.73
CA PHE A 436 -21.20 -7.08 -4.80
C PHE A 436 -21.46 -7.66 -6.19
N ASP A 437 -22.48 -7.17 -6.89
CA ASP A 437 -22.83 -7.66 -8.22
C ASP A 437 -21.80 -7.19 -9.25
N LYS A 438 -21.46 -5.89 -9.23
CA LYS A 438 -20.52 -5.31 -10.21
C LYS A 438 -19.12 -5.90 -10.11
N VAL A 439 -18.65 -6.23 -8.91
CA VAL A 439 -17.30 -6.79 -8.73
C VAL A 439 -17.21 -8.25 -9.17
N LEU A 440 -18.35 -8.93 -9.34
CA LEU A 440 -18.44 -10.29 -9.89
C LEU A 440 -18.76 -10.32 -11.39
N GLU A 441 -19.17 -9.19 -11.98
CA GLU A 441 -19.46 -9.12 -13.40
C GLU A 441 -18.22 -9.44 -14.25
N GLN A 442 -18.40 -10.32 -15.24
CA GLN A 442 -17.41 -10.60 -16.27
C GLN A 442 -17.47 -9.55 -17.40
N SER A 443 -17.24 -8.29 -17.03
CA SER A 443 -17.39 -7.15 -17.94
C SER A 443 -16.14 -6.28 -17.97
N ARG A 444 -16.03 -5.42 -18.99
CA ARG A 444 -14.93 -4.44 -19.11
C ARG A 444 -15.01 -3.35 -18.04
N GLU A 445 -16.17 -3.20 -17.40
CA GLU A 445 -16.40 -2.23 -16.32
C GLU A 445 -15.87 -2.73 -14.97
N ASN A 446 -15.71 -4.05 -14.81
CA ASN A 446 -15.05 -4.65 -13.66
C ASN A 446 -13.52 -4.65 -13.86
N PRO A 447 -12.76 -3.79 -13.15
CA PRO A 447 -11.33 -3.68 -13.35
C PRO A 447 -10.56 -4.94 -12.92
N VAL A 448 -11.07 -5.71 -11.95
CA VAL A 448 -10.44 -6.96 -11.52
C VAL A 448 -10.50 -7.98 -12.63
N PHE A 449 -11.71 -8.22 -13.16
CA PHE A 449 -11.92 -9.12 -14.28
C PHE A 449 -11.09 -8.68 -15.49
N TYR A 450 -11.06 -7.39 -15.80
CA TYR A 450 -10.35 -6.86 -16.96
C TYR A 450 -8.84 -7.17 -16.92
N VAL A 451 -8.19 -6.93 -15.77
CA VAL A 451 -6.77 -7.22 -15.59
C VAL A 451 -6.50 -8.73 -15.55
N GLN A 452 -7.30 -9.49 -14.81
CA GLN A 452 -7.15 -10.95 -14.75
C GLN A 452 -7.36 -11.61 -16.12
N TYR A 453 -8.29 -11.10 -16.91
CA TYR A 453 -8.58 -11.62 -18.25
C TYR A 453 -7.44 -11.34 -19.22
N ALA A 454 -6.76 -10.19 -19.09
CA ALA A 454 -5.53 -9.89 -19.80
C ALA A 454 -4.41 -10.89 -19.47
N HIS A 455 -4.27 -11.30 -18.20
CA HIS A 455 -3.32 -12.32 -17.80
C HIS A 455 -3.70 -13.70 -18.38
N ALA A 456 -4.92 -14.17 -18.11
CA ALA A 456 -5.39 -15.50 -18.48
C ALA A 456 -5.40 -15.76 -20.00
N ARG A 457 -5.71 -14.75 -20.81
CA ARG A 457 -5.68 -14.89 -22.28
C ARG A 457 -4.26 -15.11 -22.81
N VAL A 458 -3.24 -14.48 -22.22
CA VAL A 458 -1.85 -14.73 -22.60
C VAL A 458 -1.47 -16.16 -22.24
N CYS A 459 -1.81 -16.63 -21.03
CA CYS A 459 -1.63 -18.02 -20.64
C CYS A 459 -2.30 -18.99 -21.62
N SER A 460 -3.51 -18.66 -22.10
CA SER A 460 -4.22 -19.43 -23.13
C SER A 460 -3.43 -19.52 -24.45
N VAL A 461 -2.82 -18.43 -24.91
CA VAL A 461 -1.96 -18.43 -26.11
C VAL A 461 -0.72 -19.29 -25.91
N LEU A 462 -0.06 -19.20 -24.76
CA LEU A 462 1.14 -20.00 -24.47
C LEU A 462 0.82 -21.51 -24.41
N ARG A 463 -0.34 -21.88 -23.86
CA ARG A 463 -0.84 -23.27 -23.93
C ARG A 463 -1.05 -23.74 -25.37
N LYS A 464 -1.69 -22.92 -26.21
CA LYS A 464 -1.86 -23.25 -27.64
C LYS A 464 -0.52 -23.35 -28.39
N ALA A 465 0.45 -22.50 -28.06
CA ALA A 465 1.80 -22.60 -28.61
C ALA A 465 2.46 -23.94 -28.24
N THR A 466 2.24 -24.43 -27.01
CA THR A 466 2.67 -25.77 -26.58
C THR A 466 2.06 -26.86 -27.44
N GLU A 467 0.75 -26.81 -27.69
CA GLU A 467 0.02 -27.77 -28.53
C GLU A 467 0.53 -27.77 -29.98
N ALA A 468 0.90 -26.59 -30.49
CA ALA A 468 1.50 -26.40 -31.81
C ALA A 468 3.01 -26.75 -31.88
N GLY A 469 3.65 -27.11 -30.76
CA GLY A 469 5.08 -27.41 -30.71
C GLY A 469 5.99 -26.20 -30.84
N ILE A 470 5.49 -24.99 -30.54
CA ILE A 470 6.25 -23.73 -30.60
C ILE A 470 6.80 -23.43 -29.19
N ALA A 471 8.13 -23.35 -29.09
CA ALA A 471 8.82 -22.99 -27.86
C ALA A 471 8.52 -21.53 -27.48
N HIS A 472 8.23 -21.31 -26.20
CA HIS A 472 7.75 -20.03 -25.66
C HIS A 472 8.24 -19.77 -24.23
N ASP A 473 9.29 -20.47 -23.79
CA ASP A 473 9.95 -20.14 -22.53
C ASP A 473 10.62 -18.75 -22.63
N ASP A 474 10.83 -18.11 -21.47
CA ASP A 474 11.28 -16.71 -21.41
C ASP A 474 12.65 -16.51 -22.09
N ALA A 475 13.54 -17.51 -22.09
CA ALA A 475 14.83 -17.44 -22.78
C ALA A 475 14.64 -17.48 -24.31
N THR A 476 13.86 -18.43 -24.81
CA THR A 476 13.53 -18.52 -26.24
C THR A 476 12.86 -17.23 -26.75
N LEU A 477 11.90 -16.69 -26.00
CA LEU A 477 11.20 -15.45 -26.36
C LEU A 477 12.12 -14.22 -26.26
N GLY A 478 13.06 -14.19 -25.31
CA GLY A 478 14.06 -13.13 -25.19
C GLY A 478 15.05 -13.09 -26.35
N ASP A 479 15.36 -14.25 -26.93
CA ASP A 479 16.25 -14.38 -28.09
C ASP A 479 15.55 -14.12 -29.43
N ALA A 480 14.22 -14.05 -29.46
CA ALA A 480 13.45 -13.79 -30.68
C ALA A 480 13.86 -12.47 -31.37
N ASP A 481 13.71 -12.44 -32.69
CA ASP A 481 13.87 -11.22 -33.47
C ASP A 481 12.62 -10.32 -33.32
N LEU A 482 12.83 -9.14 -32.75
CA LEU A 482 11.78 -8.16 -32.48
C LEU A 482 11.86 -6.96 -33.43
N SER A 483 12.68 -7.00 -34.48
CA SER A 483 12.80 -5.89 -35.43
C SER A 483 11.50 -5.60 -36.19
N GLY A 484 10.59 -6.58 -36.26
CA GLY A 484 9.24 -6.44 -36.83
C GLY A 484 8.20 -5.84 -35.90
N MET A 485 8.57 -5.42 -34.68
CA MET A 485 7.68 -4.75 -33.73
C MET A 485 7.53 -3.26 -34.10
N THR A 486 6.76 -2.98 -35.15
CA THR A 486 6.63 -1.64 -35.74
C THR A 486 5.22 -1.07 -35.71
N ASP A 487 4.18 -1.87 -35.40
CA ASP A 487 2.82 -1.35 -35.31
C ASP A 487 2.66 -0.46 -34.06
N ASP A 488 1.95 0.65 -34.21
CA ASP A 488 1.73 1.60 -33.12
C ASP A 488 1.13 0.96 -31.86
N ALA A 489 0.30 -0.08 -32.00
CA ALA A 489 -0.28 -0.79 -30.84
C ALA A 489 0.76 -1.65 -30.11
N GLU A 490 1.71 -2.26 -30.84
CA GLU A 490 2.81 -2.99 -30.21
C GLU A 490 3.74 -2.03 -29.48
N LEU A 491 4.08 -0.91 -30.12
CA LEU A 491 4.90 0.13 -29.53
C LEU A 491 4.22 0.77 -28.32
N SER A 492 2.89 0.93 -28.32
CA SER A 492 2.12 1.42 -27.17
C SER A 492 2.29 0.50 -25.96
N VAL A 493 2.14 -0.82 -26.15
CA VAL A 493 2.35 -1.79 -25.06
C VAL A 493 3.80 -1.77 -24.58
N ALA A 494 4.79 -1.77 -25.49
CA ALA A 494 6.21 -1.74 -25.11
C ALA A 494 6.58 -0.46 -24.34
N LYS A 495 6.04 0.70 -24.75
CA LYS A 495 6.17 1.97 -24.03
C LYS A 495 5.55 1.89 -22.64
N LYS A 496 4.37 1.30 -22.52
CA LYS A 496 3.72 1.13 -21.22
C LYS A 496 4.56 0.28 -20.29
N LEU A 497 5.10 -0.85 -20.76
CA LEU A 497 6.03 -1.69 -20.00
C LEU A 497 7.29 -0.94 -19.54
N ALA A 498 7.79 0.01 -20.34
CA ALA A 498 8.93 0.84 -19.96
C ALA A 498 8.61 1.80 -18.80
N GLU A 499 7.34 2.16 -18.57
CA GLU A 499 6.91 3.03 -17.46
C GLU A 499 6.88 2.31 -16.10
N TRP A 500 6.79 0.98 -16.08
CA TRP A 500 6.58 0.19 -14.86
C TRP A 500 7.58 0.50 -13.73
N PRO A 501 8.92 0.48 -13.95
CA PRO A 501 9.87 0.76 -12.88
C PRO A 501 9.67 2.14 -12.24
N ARG A 502 9.43 3.15 -13.07
CA ARG A 502 9.18 4.53 -12.62
C ARG A 502 7.85 4.64 -11.86
N LEU A 503 6.81 3.94 -12.31
CA LEU A 503 5.51 3.91 -11.63
C LEU A 503 5.64 3.32 -10.22
N VAL A 504 6.37 2.21 -10.07
CA VAL A 504 6.69 1.61 -8.77
C VAL A 504 7.36 2.63 -7.86
N GLU A 505 8.42 3.30 -8.32
CA GLU A 505 9.15 4.30 -7.52
C GLU A 505 8.28 5.48 -7.11
N ILE A 506 7.42 5.98 -8.01
CA ILE A 506 6.48 7.06 -7.70
C ILE A 506 5.47 6.61 -6.65
N ALA A 507 4.88 5.43 -6.82
CA ALA A 507 3.89 4.90 -5.90
C ALA A 507 4.47 4.65 -4.51
N ALA A 508 5.70 4.12 -4.42
CA ALA A 508 6.42 3.92 -3.18
C ALA A 508 6.72 5.28 -2.51
N ARG A 509 7.27 6.25 -3.25
CA ARG A 509 7.61 7.59 -2.72
C ARG A 509 6.41 8.33 -2.14
N THR A 510 5.23 8.17 -2.73
CA THR A 510 4.01 8.83 -2.27
C THR A 510 3.15 7.98 -1.33
N ASN A 511 3.56 6.73 -1.08
CA ASN A 511 2.80 5.73 -0.33
C ASN A 511 1.37 5.56 -0.91
N GLU A 512 1.26 5.43 -2.24
CA GLU A 512 0.00 5.37 -3.00
C GLU A 512 -0.13 4.04 -3.80
N PRO A 513 -0.39 2.89 -3.14
CA PRO A 513 -0.49 1.58 -3.81
C PRO A 513 -1.61 1.48 -4.86
N HIS A 514 -2.65 2.30 -4.77
CA HIS A 514 -3.73 2.36 -5.78
C HIS A 514 -3.22 2.68 -7.20
N ARG A 515 -2.05 3.34 -7.32
CA ARG A 515 -1.41 3.62 -8.61
C ARG A 515 -1.05 2.35 -9.38
N VAL A 516 -0.71 1.28 -8.66
CA VAL A 516 -0.42 -0.03 -9.27
C VAL A 516 -1.70 -0.59 -9.91
N ALA A 517 -2.83 -0.55 -9.21
CA ALA A 517 -4.11 -1.01 -9.77
C ALA A 517 -4.51 -0.23 -11.03
N PHE A 518 -4.32 1.10 -11.03
CA PHE A 518 -4.60 1.94 -12.21
C PHE A 518 -3.68 1.61 -13.38
N TYR A 519 -2.39 1.48 -13.11
CA TYR A 519 -1.42 1.10 -14.13
C TYR A 519 -1.72 -0.26 -14.76
N LEU A 520 -2.08 -1.25 -13.94
CA LEU A 520 -2.44 -2.59 -14.43
C LEU A 520 -3.67 -2.57 -15.33
N TYR A 521 -4.67 -1.76 -15.00
CA TYR A 521 -5.85 -1.57 -15.84
C TYR A 521 -5.50 -0.95 -17.19
N GLU A 522 -4.65 0.08 -17.20
CA GLU A 522 -4.18 0.73 -18.44
C GLU A 522 -3.35 -0.25 -19.29
N LEU A 523 -2.43 -1.00 -18.69
CA LEU A 523 -1.63 -2.00 -19.41
C LEU A 523 -2.50 -3.12 -20.00
N ALA A 524 -3.50 -3.59 -19.25
CA ALA A 524 -4.49 -4.55 -19.76
C ALA A 524 -5.26 -3.96 -20.94
N SER A 525 -5.68 -2.69 -20.86
CA SER A 525 -6.37 -1.99 -21.95
C SER A 525 -5.53 -1.93 -23.23
N ASP A 526 -4.24 -1.61 -23.12
CA ASP A 526 -3.33 -1.57 -24.26
C ASP A 526 -3.15 -2.96 -24.90
N LEU A 527 -2.98 -4.00 -24.07
CA LEU A 527 -2.91 -5.39 -24.54
C LEU A 527 -4.20 -5.81 -25.25
N HIS A 528 -5.37 -5.48 -24.69
CA HIS A 528 -6.65 -5.80 -25.31
C HIS A 528 -6.84 -5.11 -26.66
N SER A 529 -6.37 -3.86 -26.77
CA SER A 529 -6.39 -3.10 -28.01
C SER A 529 -5.49 -3.73 -29.07
N LEU A 530 -4.26 -4.11 -28.71
CA LEU A 530 -3.35 -4.86 -29.57
C LEU A 530 -3.96 -6.20 -30.00
N TRP A 531 -4.57 -6.93 -29.07
CA TRP A 531 -5.19 -8.21 -29.37
C TRP A 531 -6.33 -8.08 -30.40
N ASN A 532 -7.17 -7.06 -30.24
CA ASN A 532 -8.27 -6.82 -31.18
C ASN A 532 -7.75 -6.47 -32.57
N LYS A 533 -6.65 -5.72 -32.69
CA LYS A 533 -5.99 -5.48 -33.99
C LYS A 533 -5.54 -6.78 -34.68
N GLY A 534 -5.18 -7.82 -33.94
CA GLY A 534 -4.85 -9.14 -34.50
C GLY A 534 -6.02 -9.82 -35.25
N ASN A 535 -7.26 -9.38 -35.03
CA ASN A 535 -8.41 -9.85 -35.80
C ASN A 535 -8.45 -9.19 -37.20
N GLU A 536 -8.05 -7.93 -37.28
CA GLU A 536 -8.04 -7.12 -38.51
C GLU A 536 -6.76 -7.36 -39.33
N ASN A 537 -5.62 -7.49 -38.64
CA ASN A 537 -4.32 -7.76 -39.22
C ASN A 537 -3.76 -9.09 -38.65
N PRO A 538 -3.87 -10.21 -39.40
CA PRO A 538 -3.39 -11.52 -38.94
C PRO A 538 -1.90 -11.57 -38.55
N GLY A 539 -1.07 -10.69 -39.11
CA GLY A 539 0.35 -10.58 -38.75
C GLY A 539 0.60 -10.06 -37.32
N LEU A 540 -0.43 -9.50 -36.66
CA LEU A 540 -0.39 -9.05 -35.26
C LEU A 540 -0.99 -10.07 -34.28
N ARG A 541 -1.44 -11.24 -34.76
CA ARG A 541 -1.86 -12.30 -33.84
C ARG A 541 -0.65 -12.75 -33.02
N PHE A 542 -0.90 -13.19 -31.79
CA PHE A 542 0.18 -13.69 -30.94
C PHE A 542 0.63 -15.10 -31.31
N LEU A 543 -0.15 -15.83 -32.10
CA LEU A 543 0.18 -17.19 -32.54
C LEU A 543 -0.17 -17.35 -34.02
N GLN A 544 0.82 -17.82 -34.78
CA GLN A 544 0.76 -18.23 -36.17
C GLN A 544 1.36 -19.65 -36.27
N GLU A 545 0.52 -20.69 -36.37
CA GLU A 545 0.97 -22.09 -36.36
C GLU A 545 1.94 -22.43 -37.50
N ASP A 546 1.89 -21.69 -38.60
CA ASP A 546 2.73 -21.84 -39.79
C ASP A 546 4.02 -20.99 -39.75
N ASP A 547 4.17 -20.08 -38.78
CA ASP A 547 5.36 -19.24 -38.61
C ASP A 547 5.80 -19.17 -37.14
N PRO A 548 6.62 -20.14 -36.68
CA PRO A 548 7.13 -20.16 -35.32
C PRO A 548 7.96 -18.93 -34.94
N ALA A 549 8.72 -18.35 -35.88
CA ALA A 549 9.58 -17.20 -35.61
C ALA A 549 8.74 -15.93 -35.38
N LEU A 550 7.73 -15.70 -36.23
CA LEU A 550 6.78 -14.61 -36.03
C LEU A 550 5.99 -14.80 -34.72
N SER A 551 5.54 -16.02 -34.45
CA SER A 551 4.84 -16.35 -33.21
C SER A 551 5.68 -16.01 -31.98
N GLN A 552 6.96 -16.42 -31.95
CA GLN A 552 7.87 -16.10 -30.85
C GLN A 552 8.06 -14.58 -30.69
N SER A 553 8.21 -13.85 -31.79
CA SER A 553 8.30 -12.39 -31.77
C SER A 553 7.07 -11.73 -31.14
N LYS A 554 5.86 -12.12 -31.54
CA LYS A 554 4.61 -11.55 -31.00
C LYS A 554 4.34 -12.03 -29.56
N MET A 555 4.60 -13.30 -29.26
CA MET A 555 4.46 -13.85 -27.91
C MET A 555 5.42 -13.19 -26.91
N ALA A 556 6.61 -12.76 -27.32
CA ALA A 556 7.55 -12.08 -26.42
C ALA A 556 6.91 -10.83 -25.77
N LEU A 557 6.23 -9.99 -26.54
CA LEU A 557 5.54 -8.81 -26.02
C LEU A 557 4.35 -9.17 -25.12
N ALA A 558 3.56 -10.18 -25.51
CA ALA A 558 2.44 -10.67 -24.70
C ALA A 558 2.93 -11.26 -23.37
N ARG A 559 4.00 -12.04 -23.39
CA ARG A 559 4.61 -12.65 -22.21
C ARG A 559 5.24 -11.60 -21.30
N ALA A 560 5.94 -10.61 -21.85
CA ALA A 560 6.45 -9.48 -21.06
C ALA A 560 5.31 -8.71 -20.36
N THR A 561 4.18 -8.53 -21.05
CA THR A 561 2.98 -7.94 -20.44
C THR A 561 2.43 -8.78 -19.30
N ASN A 562 2.36 -10.09 -19.49
CA ASN A 562 1.91 -11.04 -18.47
C ASN A 562 2.83 -11.03 -17.23
N VAL A 563 4.15 -10.92 -17.42
CA VAL A 563 5.14 -10.77 -16.34
C VAL A 563 4.88 -9.51 -15.50
N VAL A 564 4.70 -8.34 -16.14
CA VAL A 564 4.44 -7.08 -15.42
C VAL A 564 3.08 -7.11 -14.72
N ILE A 565 2.04 -7.66 -15.36
CA ILE A 565 0.74 -7.84 -14.72
C ILE A 565 0.88 -8.71 -13.47
N SER A 566 1.60 -9.83 -13.57
CA SER A 566 1.84 -10.74 -12.44
C SER A 566 2.59 -10.05 -11.30
N ALA A 567 3.66 -9.29 -11.59
CA ALA A 567 4.40 -8.54 -10.59
C ALA A 567 3.53 -7.49 -9.88
N GLY A 568 2.71 -6.74 -10.63
CA GLY A 568 1.81 -5.77 -10.04
C GLY A 568 0.69 -6.41 -9.21
N LEU A 569 0.07 -7.50 -9.69
CA LEU A 569 -0.93 -8.23 -8.91
C LEU A 569 -0.34 -8.78 -7.62
N ALA A 570 0.90 -9.29 -7.65
CA ALA A 570 1.61 -9.74 -6.45
C ALA A 570 1.84 -8.62 -5.43
N ILE A 571 2.18 -7.40 -5.86
CA ILE A 571 2.26 -6.22 -4.97
C ILE A 571 0.89 -5.96 -4.31
N LEU A 572 -0.20 -6.13 -5.05
CA LEU A 572 -1.56 -5.99 -4.51
C LEU A 572 -2.02 -7.20 -3.68
N GLY A 573 -1.20 -8.27 -3.58
CA GLY A 573 -1.54 -9.56 -2.96
C GLY A 573 -2.67 -10.30 -3.66
N VAL A 574 -2.79 -10.13 -4.97
CA VAL A 574 -3.79 -10.77 -5.83
C VAL A 574 -3.13 -11.89 -6.63
N THR A 575 -3.75 -13.07 -6.66
CA THR A 575 -3.26 -14.21 -7.43
C THR A 575 -3.58 -14.04 -8.92
N PRO A 576 -2.59 -14.06 -9.83
CA PRO A 576 -2.87 -13.99 -11.27
C PRO A 576 -3.61 -15.24 -11.78
N ALA A 577 -4.70 -15.05 -12.51
CA ALA A 577 -5.52 -16.12 -13.07
C ALA A 577 -4.86 -16.68 -14.34
N GLU A 578 -4.63 -17.99 -14.39
CA GLU A 578 -4.11 -18.66 -15.59
C GLU A 578 -5.23 -19.06 -16.59
N GLU A 579 -6.46 -19.15 -16.09
CA GLU A 579 -7.67 -19.44 -16.85
C GLU A 579 -8.83 -18.62 -16.31
N MET A 580 -9.68 -18.13 -17.21
CA MET A 580 -10.96 -17.52 -16.87
C MET A 580 -12.01 -18.12 -17.80
N ARG A 581 -13.14 -18.55 -17.23
CA ARG A 581 -14.24 -19.23 -17.92
C ARG A 581 -15.48 -18.36 -18.00
#